data_AF-A0A7X8KZA8-F1
#
_entry.id   AF-A0A7X8KZA8-F1
#
_cell.length_a   1.000
_cell.length_b   1.000
_cell.length_c   1.000
_cell.angle_alpha   90.00
_cell.angle_beta   90.00
_cell.angle_gamma   90.00
#
_symmetry.space_group_name_H-M   'P 1'
#
loop_
_entity.id
_entity.type
_entity.pdbx_description
1 polymer ?
#
loop_
_entity_poly.entity_id
_entity_poly.type
_entity_poly.pdbx_seq_one_letter_code
_entity_poly.pdbx_strand_id
1 'polypeptide(L)'
;RNKTLPEAESKADKLVREAESYRESKINEAKGDVARFNAMYEEYAKNKDITRTRMYLETIEEILPGVRVYVDSSEGGVQKLLPLESFNTDSGNGGGN
;
A
#
# COMPACT_ATOMS: atom_id res chain seq x y z
N ARG A 1 39.34 13.64 35.06
CA ARG A 1 39.06 14.93 34.40
C ARG A 1 38.22 14.68 33.14
N ASN A 2 36.98 15.17 33.14
CA ASN A 2 36.05 15.45 32.03
C ASN A 2 35.83 14.42 30.89
N LYS A 3 35.46 13.16 31.19
CA LYS A 3 34.94 12.21 30.17
C LYS A 3 33.51 12.51 29.71
N THR A 4 32.82 13.40 30.41
CA THR A 4 31.41 13.74 30.20
C THR A 4 31.20 14.66 29.00
N LEU A 5 32.18 15.49 28.64
CA LEU A 5 32.06 16.45 27.54
C LEU A 5 32.03 15.75 26.15
N PRO A 6 32.96 14.83 25.81
CA PRO A 6 32.90 14.11 24.53
C PRO A 6 31.67 13.21 24.38
N GLU A 7 31.20 12.62 25.48
CA GLU A 7 30.00 11.79 25.49
C GLU A 7 28.72 12.62 25.25
N ALA A 8 28.65 13.83 25.81
CA ALA A 8 27.55 14.75 25.59
C ALA A 8 27.50 15.24 24.12
N GLU A 9 28.65 15.58 23.55
CA GLU A 9 28.78 15.97 22.13
C GLU A 9 28.33 14.83 21.21
N SER A 10 28.81 13.61 21.45
CA SER A 10 28.42 12.43 20.66
C SER A 10 26.90 12.15 20.74
N LYS A 11 26.28 12.40 21.89
CA LYS A 11 24.83 12.26 22.06
C LYS A 11 24.06 13.34 21.31
N ALA A 12 24.52 14.58 21.36
CA ALA A 12 23.92 15.69 20.60
C ALA A 12 23.97 15.41 19.09
N ASP A 13 25.13 14.99 18.57
CA ASP A 13 25.30 14.67 17.16
C ASP A 13 24.41 13.50 16.71
N LYS A 14 24.25 12.48 17.55
CA LYS A 14 23.32 11.37 17.28
C LYS A 14 21.88 11.86 17.17
N LEU A 15 21.46 12.72 18.11
CA LEU A 15 20.11 13.26 18.14
C LEU A 15 19.82 14.14 16.92
N VAL A 16 20.79 14.95 16.49
CA VAL A 16 20.67 15.75 15.26
C VAL A 16 20.54 14.86 14.03
N ARG A 17 21.40 13.85 13.87
CA ARG A 17 21.34 12.92 12.74
C ARG A 17 20.03 12.12 12.71
N GLU A 18 19.52 11.71 13.86
CA GLU A 18 18.25 11.00 13.97
C GLU A 18 17.08 11.91 13.56
N ALA A 19 17.08 13.17 14.00
CA ALA A 19 16.07 14.15 13.61
C ALA A 19 16.11 14.47 12.10
N GLU A 20 17.31 14.56 11.52
CA GLU A 20 17.49 14.73 10.07
C GLU A 20 16.97 13.52 9.29
N SER A 21 17.33 12.31 9.72
CA SER A 21 16.84 11.07 9.11
C SER A 21 15.33 10.95 9.22
N TYR A 22 14.74 11.28 10.37
CA TYR A 22 13.29 11.29 10.56
C TYR A 22 12.60 12.30 9.64
N ARG A 23 13.13 13.52 9.54
CA ARG A 23 12.62 14.54 8.62
C ARG A 23 12.65 14.02 7.18
N GLU A 24 13.77 13.47 6.75
CA GLU A 24 13.93 12.97 5.38
C GLU A 24 13.00 11.78 5.10
N SER A 25 12.86 10.87 6.06
CA SER A 25 11.89 9.77 5.99
C SER A 25 10.47 10.29 5.80
N LYS A 26 10.05 11.30 6.57
CA LYS A 26 8.72 11.90 6.46
C LYS A 26 8.49 12.61 5.12
N ILE A 27 9.51 13.29 4.60
CA ILE A 27 9.44 13.92 3.28
C ILE A 27 9.28 12.86 2.19
N ASN A 28 10.04 11.77 2.27
CA ASN A 28 9.99 10.70 1.26
C ASN A 28 8.70 9.90 1.32
N GLU A 29 8.15 9.65 2.52
CA GLU A 29 6.82 9.09 2.72
C GLU A 29 5.76 9.95 2.02
N ALA A 30 5.73 11.26 2.32
CA ALA A 30 4.78 12.18 1.70
C ALA A 30 4.91 12.26 0.18
N LYS A 31 6.14 12.27 -0.36
CA LYS A 31 6.38 12.22 -1.81
C LYS A 31 5.85 10.92 -2.43
N GLY A 32 6.06 9.79 -1.76
CA GLY A 32 5.55 8.48 -2.19
C GLY A 32 4.03 8.46 -2.22
N ASP A 33 3.38 9.01 -1.20
CA ASP A 33 1.92 9.09 -1.12
C ASP A 33 1.34 9.93 -2.26
N VAL A 34 1.92 11.10 -2.52
CA VAL A 34 1.52 11.98 -3.63
C VAL A 34 1.73 11.29 -4.98
N ALA A 35 2.86 10.61 -5.17
CA ALA A 35 3.12 9.87 -6.40
C ALA A 35 2.10 8.76 -6.65
N ARG A 36 1.76 7.97 -5.62
CA ARG A 36 0.74 6.91 -5.71
C ARG A 36 -0.64 7.49 -6.01
N PHE A 37 -1.01 8.59 -5.34
CA PHE A 37 -2.27 9.26 -5.60
C PHE A 37 -2.36 9.78 -7.03
N ASN A 38 -1.33 10.45 -7.52
CA ASN A 38 -1.31 10.99 -8.89
C ASN A 38 -1.39 9.88 -9.94
N ALA A 39 -0.65 8.79 -9.77
CA ALA A 39 -0.71 7.64 -10.66
C ALA A 39 -2.14 7.05 -10.72
N MET A 40 -2.79 6.89 -9.57
CA MET A 40 -4.19 6.45 -9.50
C MET A 40 -5.14 7.44 -10.16
N TYR A 41 -4.93 8.74 -9.94
CA TYR A 41 -5.75 9.80 -10.52
C TYR A 41 -5.65 9.85 -12.05
N GLU A 42 -4.46 9.65 -12.61
CA GLU A 42 -4.27 9.60 -14.07
C GLU A 42 -5.07 8.47 -14.72
N GLU A 43 -5.04 7.27 -14.13
CA GLU A 43 -5.83 6.13 -14.61
C GLU A 43 -7.33 6.36 -14.41
N TYR A 44 -7.72 6.96 -13.29
CA TYR A 44 -9.10 7.37 -13.05
C TYR A 44 -9.57 8.39 -14.10
N ALA A 45 -8.76 9.38 -14.43
CA ALA A 45 -9.10 10.41 -15.40
C ALA A 45 -9.27 9.83 -16.82
N LYS A 46 -8.45 8.82 -17.19
CA LYS A 46 -8.55 8.12 -18.48
C LYS A 46 -9.81 7.26 -18.60
N ASN A 47 -10.17 6.53 -17.54
CA ASN A 47 -11.35 5.66 -17.55
C ASN A 47 -12.06 5.62 -16.19
N LYS A 48 -12.94 6.60 -15.97
CA LYS A 48 -13.59 6.87 -14.68
C LYS A 48 -14.51 5.73 -14.23
N ASP A 49 -15.30 5.18 -15.15
CA ASP A 49 -16.35 4.21 -14.80
C ASP A 49 -15.75 2.85 -14.43
N ILE A 50 -14.76 2.38 -15.19
CA ILE A 50 -14.06 1.12 -14.89
C ILE A 50 -13.23 1.25 -13.61
N THR A 51 -12.48 2.35 -13.45
CA THR A 51 -11.62 2.56 -12.28
C THR A 51 -12.44 2.70 -10.99
N ARG A 52 -13.57 3.43 -11.02
CA ARG A 52 -14.50 3.51 -9.88
C ARG A 52 -15.06 2.15 -9.51
N THR A 53 -15.45 1.36 -10.52
CA THR A 53 -15.99 0.02 -10.29
C THR A 53 -14.94 -0.89 -9.66
N ARG A 54 -13.70 -0.88 -10.15
CA ARG A 54 -12.60 -1.65 -9.54
C ARG A 54 -12.36 -1.26 -8.07
N MET A 55 -12.23 0.03 -7.77
CA MET A 55 -12.02 0.50 -6.39
C MET A 55 -13.14 0.04 -5.44
N TYR A 56 -14.40 0.09 -5.92
CA TYR A 56 -15.56 -0.35 -5.14
C TYR A 56 -15.51 -1.87 -4.88
N LEU A 57 -15.14 -2.67 -5.88
CA LEU A 57 -15.02 -4.11 -5.73
C LEU A 57 -13.89 -4.50 -4.78
N GLU A 58 -12.71 -3.88 -4.91
CA GLU A 58 -11.56 -4.09 -4.03
C GLU A 58 -11.90 -3.75 -2.57
N THR A 59 -12.60 -2.62 -2.35
CA THR A 59 -13.00 -2.20 -0.99
C THR A 59 -14.01 -3.16 -0.37
N ILE A 60 -14.96 -3.67 -1.15
CA ILE A 60 -15.93 -4.65 -0.65
C ILE A 60 -15.27 -5.99 -0.33
N GLU A 61 -14.27 -6.41 -1.11
CA GLU A 61 -13.50 -7.62 -0.83
C GLU A 61 -12.72 -7.51 0.49
N GLU A 62 -12.09 -6.35 0.75
CA GLU A 62 -11.36 -6.09 1.99
C GLU A 62 -12.28 -6.10 3.21
N ILE A 63 -13.47 -5.48 3.11
CA ILE A 63 -14.41 -5.35 4.23
C ILE A 63 -15.19 -6.66 4.45
N LEU A 64 -15.50 -7.40 3.39
CA LEU A 64 -16.34 -8.61 3.43
C LEU A 64 -15.62 -9.82 2.80
N PRO A 65 -14.64 -10.41 3.51
CA PRO A 65 -13.94 -11.59 3.02
C PRO A 65 -14.91 -12.75 2.82
N GLY A 66 -14.92 -13.34 1.61
CA GLY A 66 -15.76 -14.49 1.23
C GLY A 66 -17.05 -14.15 0.46
N VAL A 67 -17.31 -12.87 0.16
CA VAL A 67 -18.42 -12.47 -0.69
C VAL A 67 -18.10 -12.75 -2.16
N ARG A 68 -19.01 -13.44 -2.86
CA ARG A 68 -18.93 -13.67 -4.31
C ARG A 68 -19.68 -12.56 -5.03
N VAL A 69 -18.96 -11.72 -5.77
CA VAL A 69 -19.54 -10.67 -6.61
C VAL A 69 -20.01 -11.28 -7.93
N TYR A 70 -21.27 -11.03 -8.30
CA TYR A 70 -21.84 -11.39 -9.60
C TYR A 70 -22.14 -10.10 -10.36
N VAL A 71 -21.52 -9.92 -11.53
CA VAL A 71 -21.80 -8.78 -12.43
C VAL A 71 -22.64 -9.29 -13.58
N ASP A 72 -23.90 -8.86 -13.65
CA ASP A 72 -24.77 -9.13 -14.78
C ASP A 72 -24.60 -8.03 -15.84
N SER A 73 -23.93 -8.35 -16.94
CA SER A 73 -23.84 -7.48 -18.12
C SER A 73 -24.92 -7.93 -19.09
N SER A 74 -26.17 -7.55 -18.82
CA SER A 74 -27.32 -7.94 -19.62
C SER A 74 -27.38 -7.17 -20.95
N GLU A 75 -26.41 -7.46 -21.83
CA GLU A 75 -26.54 -7.46 -23.29
C GLU A 75 -25.93 -8.73 -23.93
N GLY A 76 -25.32 -9.65 -23.15
CA GLY A 76 -24.74 -10.88 -23.72
C GLY A 76 -24.55 -12.06 -22.77
N GLY A 77 -25.05 -11.98 -21.53
CA GLY A 77 -24.98 -13.06 -20.55
C GLY A 77 -24.15 -12.71 -19.32
N VAL A 78 -24.42 -13.41 -18.22
CA VAL A 78 -23.74 -13.25 -16.93
C VAL A 78 -22.26 -13.59 -17.10
N GLN A 79 -21.38 -12.59 -17.17
CA GLN A 79 -19.95 -12.80 -17.02
C GLN A 79 -19.66 -12.99 -15.53
N LYS A 80 -19.54 -14.25 -15.11
CA LYS A 80 -18.98 -14.60 -13.80
C LYS A 80 -17.53 -14.12 -13.79
N LEU A 81 -17.27 -12.95 -13.19
CA LEU A 81 -15.92 -12.63 -12.75
C LEU A 81 -15.56 -13.73 -11.76
N LEU A 82 -14.52 -14.50 -12.09
CA LEU A 82 -14.05 -15.61 -11.26
C LEU A 82 -13.94 -15.13 -9.80
N PRO A 83 -14.23 -15.98 -8.80
CA PRO A 83 -13.85 -15.65 -7.43
C PRO A 83 -12.37 -15.27 -7.48
N LEU A 84 -12.06 -14.03 -7.11
CA LEU A 84 -10.70 -13.57 -7.00
C LEU A 84 -10.14 -14.34 -5.80
N GLU A 85 -9.63 -15.54 -6.05
CA GLU A 85 -8.83 -16.22 -5.04
C GLU A 85 -7.67 -15.29 -4.71
N SER A 86 -7.49 -15.02 -3.42
CA SER A 86 -6.41 -14.16 -2.96
C SER A 86 -5.09 -14.67 -3.55
N PHE A 87 -4.35 -13.83 -4.27
CA PHE A 87 -3.02 -14.17 -4.80
C PHE A 87 -1.96 -14.39 -3.70
N ASN A 88 -2.36 -14.51 -2.43
CA ASN A 88 -1.51 -14.95 -1.33
C ASN A 88 -1.48 -16.48 -1.26
N THR A 89 -0.99 -17.13 -2.30
CA THR A 89 -0.37 -18.44 -2.10
C THR A 89 0.98 -18.18 -1.48
N ASP A 90 1.01 -18.30 -0.16
CA ASP A 90 2.15 -18.67 0.66
C ASP A 90 2.93 -19.81 -0.01
N SER A 91 3.80 -19.45 -0.95
CA SER A 91 4.82 -20.32 -1.53
C SER A 91 6.08 -20.16 -0.70
N GLY A 92 5.96 -20.51 0.59
CA GLY A 92 6.96 -20.19 1.58
C GLY A 92 6.99 -21.10 2.80
N ASN A 93 6.24 -22.20 2.85
CA ASN A 93 6.40 -23.15 3.95
C ASN A 93 5.94 -24.58 3.58
N GLY A 94 6.88 -25.36 3.07
CA GLY A 94 6.77 -26.81 2.91
C GLY A 94 8.08 -27.47 3.35
N GLY A 95 8.30 -27.54 4.67
CA GLY A 95 9.35 -28.38 5.23
C GLY A 95 9.05 -29.87 5.04
N GLY A 96 10.10 -30.68 4.86
CA GLY A 96 10.01 -32.13 5.00
C GLY A 96 11.14 -32.92 4.34
N ASN A 97 12.08 -33.36 5.19
CA ASN A 97 13.14 -34.38 5.02
C ASN A 97 14.28 -34.17 4.00
#